data_AF-A0A968B677-F1
#
_entry.id   AF-A0A968B677-F1
#
_cell.length_a   1.000
_cell.length_b   1.000
_cell.length_c   1.000
_cell.angle_alpha   90.00
_cell.angle_beta   90.00
_cell.angle_gamma   90.00
#
_symmetry.space_group_name_H-M   'P 1'
#
loop_
_entity.id
_entity.type
_entity.pdbx_description
1 polymer ?
#
loop_
_entity_poly.entity_id
_entity_poly.type
_entity_poly.pdbx_seq_one_letter_code
_entity_poly.pdbx_strand_id
1 'polypeptide(L)'
;MLLGGRQFKSGLAFVVPGLAYLITLAPDITWAYQGADGGDLITAAYTLGVPHPSGYPTYVLLGWLFSRFPVGLIAWRFNLLSAVSIAGAAWLIFNIVHT
;
A
#
# COMPACT_ATOMS: atom_id res chain seq x y z
N MET A 1 -14.34 4.63 -30.87
CA MET A 1 -13.16 5.51 -30.66
C MET A 1 -13.12 6.16 -29.26
N LEU A 2 -14.22 6.20 -28.48
CA LEU A 2 -14.28 6.80 -27.13
C LEU A 2 -13.62 5.97 -26.00
N LEU A 3 -13.31 4.69 -26.24
CA LEU A 3 -12.71 3.80 -25.24
C LEU A 3 -11.28 4.22 -24.85
N GLY A 4 -10.50 4.83 -25.76
CA GLY A 4 -9.11 5.21 -25.50
C GLY A 4 -8.96 6.29 -24.41
N GLY A 5 -9.86 7.28 -24.41
CA GLY A 5 -9.79 8.39 -23.44
C GLY A 5 -10.16 7.98 -22.02
N ARG A 6 -11.13 7.05 -21.85
CA ARG A 6 -11.51 6.55 -20.52
C ARG A 6 -10.41 5.69 -19.91
N GLN A 7 -9.85 4.76 -20.70
CA GLN A 7 -8.78 3.88 -20.22
C GLN A 7 -7.54 4.69 -19.83
N PHE A 8 -7.22 5.74 -20.58
CA PHE A 8 -6.14 6.66 -20.21
C PHE A 8 -6.38 7.35 -18.86
N LYS A 9 -7.57 7.92 -18.64
CA LYS A 9 -7.93 8.56 -17.36
C LYS A 9 -7.93 7.56 -16.19
N SER A 10 -8.42 6.34 -16.43
CA SER A 10 -8.36 5.24 -15.44
C SER A 10 -6.92 4.92 -15.07
N GLY A 11 -6.02 4.82 -16.05
CA GLY A 11 -4.59 4.65 -15.82
C GLY A 11 -3.98 5.78 -14.97
N LEU A 12 -4.34 7.04 -15.25
CA LEU A 12 -3.87 8.18 -14.46
C LEU A 12 -4.34 8.11 -12.99
N ALA A 13 -5.55 7.62 -12.74
CA ALA A 13 -6.07 7.44 -11.37
C ALA A 13 -5.27 6.41 -10.55
N PHE A 14 -4.55 5.49 -11.19
CA PHE A 14 -3.60 4.60 -10.52
C PHE A 14 -2.20 5.23 -10.43
N VAL A 15 -1.68 5.73 -11.55
CA VAL A 15 -0.27 6.14 -11.69
C VAL A 15 0.05 7.39 -10.88
N VAL A 16 -0.82 8.42 -10.91
CA VAL A 16 -0.54 9.69 -10.23
C VAL A 16 -0.41 9.53 -8.71
N PRO A 17 -1.39 8.94 -7.98
CA PRO A 17 -1.23 8.71 -6.54
C PRO A 17 -0.11 7.71 -6.24
N GLY A 18 0.07 6.67 -7.08
CA GLY A 18 1.15 5.71 -6.92
C GLY A 18 2.54 6.36 -6.95
N LEU A 19 2.81 7.22 -7.95
CA LEU A 19 4.08 7.95 -8.03
C LEU A 19 4.24 8.95 -6.90
N ALA A 20 3.18 9.67 -6.54
CA ALA A 20 3.23 10.62 -5.42
C ALA A 20 3.64 9.92 -4.11
N TYR A 21 3.04 8.76 -3.80
CA TYR A 21 3.37 7.98 -2.61
C TYR A 21 4.74 7.30 -2.69
N LEU A 22 5.19 6.88 -3.88
CA LEU A 22 6.54 6.33 -4.05
C LEU A 22 7.64 7.36 -3.77
N ILE A 23 7.42 8.62 -4.16
CA ILE A 23 8.40 9.71 -3.95
C ILE A 23 8.41 10.17 -2.49
N THR A 24 7.27 10.12 -1.79
CA THR A 24 7.14 10.57 -0.38
C THR A 24 7.23 9.44 0.64
N LEU A 25 7.59 8.24 0.19
CA LEU A 25 7.61 7.03 1.00
C LEU A 25 8.62 7.15 2.14
N ALA A 26 8.20 6.84 3.36
CA ALA A 26 9.13 6.79 4.49
C ALA A 26 10.14 5.64 4.29
N PRO A 27 11.46 5.89 4.50
CA PRO A 27 12.48 4.86 4.31
C PRO A 27 12.41 3.75 5.37
N ASP A 28 11.84 4.03 6.54
CA ASP A 28 11.72 3.11 7.67
C ASP A 28 10.46 3.43 8.50
N ILE A 29 10.27 2.72 9.63
CA ILE A 29 9.24 3.00 10.64
C ILE A 29 9.43 4.42 11.17
N THR A 30 8.32 5.12 11.31
CA THR A 30 8.27 6.51 11.75
C THR A 30 7.17 6.71 12.78
N TRP A 31 7.44 7.58 13.75
CA TRP A 31 6.49 8.04 14.76
C TRP A 31 5.77 9.33 14.34
N ALA A 32 6.04 9.84 13.13
CA ALA A 32 5.37 11.00 12.59
C ALA A 32 3.85 10.77 12.51
N TYR A 33 3.09 11.86 12.64
CA TYR A 33 1.63 11.83 12.55
C TYR A 33 0.95 10.86 13.54
N GLN A 34 1.59 10.62 14.70
CA GLN A 34 1.08 9.72 15.75
C GLN A 34 1.04 8.24 15.31
N GLY A 35 1.89 7.84 14.36
CA GLY A 35 2.06 6.44 13.99
C GLY A 35 2.74 5.64 15.11
N ALA A 36 2.01 4.72 15.75
CA ALA A 36 2.55 3.86 16.81
C ALA A 36 2.54 2.36 16.43
N ASP A 37 1.66 1.95 15.52
CA ASP A 37 1.39 0.53 15.26
C ASP A 37 2.33 -0.12 14.25
N GLY A 38 3.18 0.66 13.57
CA GLY A 38 4.01 0.18 12.46
C GLY A 38 4.91 -0.99 12.84
N GLY A 39 5.58 -0.90 14.00
CA GLY A 39 6.45 -1.98 14.48
C GLY A 39 5.70 -3.27 14.80
N ASP A 40 4.53 -3.16 15.42
CA ASP A 40 3.70 -4.32 15.76
C ASP A 40 3.12 -4.99 14.51
N LEU A 41 2.54 -4.20 13.60
CA LEU A 41 1.97 -4.71 12.34
C LEU A 41 3.01 -5.36 11.43
N ILE A 42 4.20 -4.76 11.29
CA ILE A 42 5.29 -5.32 10.50
C ILE A 42 5.78 -6.62 11.13
N THR A 43 5.98 -6.65 12.44
CA THR A 43 6.46 -7.85 13.15
C THR A 43 5.49 -9.01 13.02
N ALA A 44 4.20 -8.76 13.24
CA ALA A 44 3.15 -9.76 13.09
C ALA A 44 3.09 -10.27 11.64
N ALA A 45 3.07 -9.39 10.64
CA ALA A 45 3.03 -9.80 9.24
C ALA A 45 4.30 -10.58 8.80
N TYR A 46 5.48 -10.16 9.25
CA TYR A 46 6.74 -10.83 8.92
C TYR A 46 6.81 -12.26 9.47
N THR A 47 6.24 -12.47 10.66
CA THR A 47 6.23 -13.75 11.38
C THR A 47 4.97 -14.59 11.16
N LEU A 48 4.00 -14.10 10.39
CA LEU A 48 2.64 -14.66 10.28
C LEU A 48 1.93 -14.79 11.64
N GLY A 49 2.24 -13.87 12.56
CA GLY A 49 1.58 -13.73 13.86
C GLY A 49 0.29 -12.91 13.78
N VAL A 50 -0.26 -12.62 14.96
CA VAL A 50 -1.45 -11.78 15.13
C VAL A 50 -1.00 -10.51 15.87
N PRO A 51 -1.14 -9.32 15.26
CA PRO A 51 -0.83 -8.06 15.94
C PRO A 51 -1.82 -7.82 17.09
N HIS A 52 -1.64 -6.73 17.84
CA HIS A 52 -2.62 -6.31 18.85
C HIS A 52 -4.07 -6.37 18.29
N PRO A 53 -5.09 -6.66 19.13
CA PRO A 53 -6.47 -6.88 18.68
C PRO A 53 -6.88 -5.78 17.67
N SER A 54 -7.10 -6.09 16.38
CA SER A 54 -8.09 -7.00 15.79
C SER A 54 -7.54 -8.02 14.76
N GLY A 55 -6.22 -8.22 14.69
CA GLY A 55 -5.58 -9.33 13.98
C GLY A 55 -5.35 -9.18 12.46
N TYR A 56 -6.09 -8.33 11.74
CA TYR A 56 -5.84 -7.91 10.34
C TYR A 56 -5.32 -9.00 9.36
N PRO A 57 -6.04 -10.12 9.15
CA PRO A 57 -5.52 -11.28 8.42
C PRO A 57 -5.12 -10.97 6.96
N THR A 58 -5.90 -10.17 6.24
CA THR A 58 -5.56 -9.77 4.86
C THR A 58 -4.27 -8.95 4.82
N TYR A 59 -4.07 -8.04 5.78
CA TYR A 59 -2.85 -7.24 5.88
C TYR A 59 -1.64 -8.11 6.21
N VAL A 60 -1.79 -9.07 7.14
CA VAL A 60 -0.73 -10.02 7.52
C VAL A 60 -0.27 -10.83 6.31
N LEU A 61 -1.19 -11.38 5.52
CA LEU A 61 -0.85 -12.17 4.33
C LEU A 61 -0.18 -11.35 3.22
N LEU A 62 -0.71 -10.14 2.93
CA LEU A 62 -0.11 -9.25 1.94
C LEU A 62 1.25 -8.72 2.41
N GLY A 63 1.36 -8.33 3.67
CA GLY A 63 2.61 -7.88 4.28
C GLY A 63 3.67 -8.97 4.29
N TRP A 64 3.29 -10.21 4.58
CA TRP A 64 4.18 -11.36 4.46
C TRP A 64 4.72 -11.50 3.03
N LEU A 65 3.85 -11.41 2.00
CA LEU A 65 4.27 -11.49 0.61
C LEU A 65 5.24 -10.35 0.24
N PHE A 66 4.91 -9.11 0.59
CA PHE A 66 5.77 -7.94 0.32
C PHE A 66 7.10 -8.01 1.09
N SER A 67 7.11 -8.60 2.28
CA SER A 67 8.35 -8.80 3.04
C SER A 67 9.37 -9.68 2.33
N ARG A 68 8.95 -10.55 1.41
CA ARG A 68 9.83 -11.43 0.62
C ARG A 68 10.46 -10.74 -0.59
N PHE A 69 10.01 -9.52 -0.93
CA PHE A 69 10.62 -8.75 -2.00
C PHE A 69 12.06 -8.36 -1.62
N PRO A 70 13.12 -8.75 -2.36
CA PRO A 70 14.51 -8.61 -1.93
C PRO A 70 15.08 -7.20 -2.19
N VAL A 71 14.33 -6.15 -1.85
CA VAL A 71 14.73 -4.75 -2.09
C VAL A 71 14.42 -3.90 -0.86
N GLY A 72 15.36 -3.01 -0.51
CA GLY A 72 15.20 -2.06 0.58
C GLY A 72 15.05 -2.70 1.96
N LEU A 73 14.78 -1.87 2.96
CA LEU A 73 14.48 -2.29 4.33
C LEU A 73 13.13 -2.99 4.41
N ILE A 74 12.92 -3.84 5.42
CA ILE A 74 11.63 -4.52 5.62
C ILE A 74 10.51 -3.48 5.74
N ALA A 75 10.66 -2.47 6.59
CA ALA A 75 9.69 -1.39 6.75
C ALA A 75 9.37 -0.66 5.44
N TRP A 76 10.39 -0.40 4.60
CA TRP A 76 10.20 0.19 3.28
C TRP A 76 9.28 -0.66 2.39
N ARG A 77 9.39 -2.00 2.42
CA ARG A 77 8.51 -2.91 1.66
C ARG A 77 7.06 -2.84 2.13
N PHE A 78 6.83 -2.62 3.41
CA PHE A 78 5.49 -2.42 3.96
C PHE A 78 4.93 -1.05 3.60
N ASN A 79 5.76 -0.02 3.59
CA ASN A 79 5.36 1.30 3.09
C ASN A 79 5.01 1.21 1.58
N LEU A 80 5.73 0.38 0.80
CA LEU A 80 5.42 0.11 -0.60
C LEU A 80 4.06 -0.60 -0.77
N LEU A 81 3.71 -1.55 0.11
CA LEU A 81 2.38 -2.16 0.14
C LEU A 81 1.28 -1.10 0.32
N SER A 82 1.48 -0.14 1.22
CA SER A 82 0.55 0.98 1.41
C SER A 82 0.43 1.84 0.15
N ALA A 83 1.54 2.14 -0.53
CA ALA A 83 1.56 2.90 -1.78
C ALA A 83 0.79 2.19 -2.92
N VAL A 84 0.94 0.87 -3.05
CA VAL A 84 0.19 0.07 -4.04
C VAL A 84 -1.30 0.04 -3.69
N SER A 85 -1.63 -0.11 -2.40
CA SER A 85 -3.02 -0.17 -1.92
C SER A 85 -3.77 1.13 -2.19
N ILE A 86 -3.15 2.29 -1.95
CA ILE A 86 -3.79 3.58 -2.20
C ILE A 86 -3.94 3.90 -3.69
N ALA A 87 -2.96 3.52 -4.53
CA ALA A 87 -3.08 3.61 -5.97
C ALA A 87 -4.23 2.74 -6.51
N GLY A 88 -4.34 1.50 -6.00
CA GLY A 88 -5.43 0.58 -6.32
C GLY A 88 -6.80 1.11 -5.88
N ALA A 89 -6.90 1.69 -4.68
CA ALA A 89 -8.13 2.29 -4.18
C ALA A 89 -8.57 3.48 -5.05
N ALA A 90 -7.65 4.38 -5.40
CA ALA A 90 -7.93 5.52 -6.28
C ALA A 90 -8.41 5.07 -7.66
N TRP A 91 -7.77 4.06 -8.24
CA TRP A 91 -8.21 3.44 -9.49
C TRP A 91 -9.63 2.85 -9.37
N LEU A 92 -9.91 2.06 -8.34
CA LEU A 92 -11.24 1.46 -8.13
C LEU A 92 -12.31 2.55 -8.00
N ILE A 93 -12.08 3.57 -7.18
CA ILE A 93 -13.01 4.69 -7.01
C ILE A 93 -13.28 5.39 -8.33
N PHE A 94 -12.24 5.67 -9.13
CA PHE A 94 -12.42 6.28 -10.45
C PHE A 94 -13.36 5.44 -11.33
N ASN A 95 -13.15 4.12 -11.39
CA ASN A 95 -13.96 3.23 -12.22
C ASN A 95 -15.39 3.04 -11.69
N ILE A 96 -15.62 3.17 -10.37
CA ILE A 96 -16.95 3.11 -9.77
C ILE A 96 -17.74 4.41 -10.02
N VAL A 97 -17.09 5.57 -9.90
CA VAL A 97 -17.75 6.88 -10.08
C VAL A 97 -18.00 7.19 -11.56
N HIS A 98 -17.15 6.69 -12.46
CA HIS A 98 -17.23 6.93 -13.91
C HIS A 98 -17.67 5.69 -14.70
N THR A 99 -18.50 4.83 -14.08
CA THR A 99 -19.14 3.70 -14.78
C THR A 99 -19.98 4.14 -15.95
#